data_AF-S2EMR8-F1
#
_entry.id   AF-S2EMR8-F1
#
_cell.length_a   1.000
_cell.length_b   1.000
_cell.length_c   1.000
_cell.angle_alpha   90.00
_cell.angle_beta   90.00
_cell.angle_gamma   90.00
#
_symmetry.space_group_name_H-M   'P 1'
#
loop_
_entity.id
_entity.type
_entity.pdbx_description
1 polymer ?
#
loop_
_entity_poly.entity_id
_entity_poly.type
_entity_poly.pdbx_seq_one_letter_code
_entity_poly.pdbx_strand_id
1 'polypeptide(L)'
;MEFHPKDLPVSKTYDLRDVKDASDAVEDMVKLGFTNRKEGFRVLMPKESKLAKRIGYTVTTGVTYALRQKNEVRDIRYWTYHYDENHYAIVLISSKSFAELGF
;
A
#
# COMPACT_ATOMS: atom_id res chain seq x y z
N MET A 1 2.37 23.53 -2.61
CA MET A 1 1.20 22.63 -2.59
C MET A 1 1.42 21.66 -1.45
N GLU A 2 0.45 21.49 -0.56
CA GLU A 2 0.54 20.49 0.51
C GLU A 2 0.20 19.13 -0.11
N PHE A 3 1.14 18.19 -0.09
CA PHE A 3 0.96 16.85 -0.66
C PHE A 3 -0.11 16.07 0.13
N HIS A 4 -1.14 15.57 -0.55
CA HIS A 4 -2.09 14.64 0.05
C HIS A 4 -1.93 13.22 -0.54
N PRO A 5 -1.84 12.15 0.28
CA PRO A 5 -1.61 10.79 -0.21
C PRO A 5 -2.65 10.25 -1.20
N LYS A 6 -3.85 10.83 -1.20
CA LYS A 6 -4.94 10.50 -2.16
C LYS A 6 -4.60 10.89 -3.60
N ASP A 7 -3.70 11.87 -3.78
CA ASP A 7 -3.29 12.40 -5.08
C ASP A 7 -2.21 11.54 -5.76
N LEU A 8 -1.63 10.57 -5.03
CA LEU A 8 -0.70 9.62 -5.63
C LEU A 8 -1.39 8.79 -6.71
N PRO A 9 -0.79 8.65 -7.90
CA PRO A 9 -1.27 7.74 -8.93
C PRO A 9 -1.17 6.31 -8.43
N VAL A 10 -2.24 5.53 -8.62
CA VAL A 10 -2.36 4.15 -8.14
C VAL A 10 -2.69 3.22 -9.29
N SER A 11 -1.89 2.18 -9.44
CA SER A 11 -2.06 1.17 -10.49
C SER A 11 -3.22 0.21 -10.17
N LYS A 12 -3.43 -0.08 -8.88
CA LYS A 12 -4.46 -0.98 -8.38
C LYS A 12 -4.88 -0.60 -6.97
N THR A 13 -6.18 -0.77 -6.71
CA THR A 13 -6.79 -0.61 -5.39
C THR A 13 -7.30 -1.98 -4.93
N TYR A 14 -6.98 -2.35 -3.69
CA TYR A 14 -7.43 -3.57 -3.04
C TYR A 14 -8.42 -3.19 -1.94
N ASP A 15 -9.64 -3.69 -2.02
CA ASP A 15 -10.65 -3.53 -0.98
C ASP A 15 -10.65 -4.77 -0.09
N LEU A 16 -10.10 -4.64 1.12
CA LEU A 16 -9.76 -5.77 1.98
C LEU A 16 -10.77 -5.93 3.10
N ARG A 17 -11.40 -7.09 3.21
CA ARG A 17 -12.41 -7.33 4.24
C ARG A 17 -11.83 -7.97 5.50
N ASP A 18 -10.72 -8.67 5.36
CA ASP A 18 -10.08 -9.38 6.48
C ASP A 18 -8.55 -9.52 6.31
N VAL A 19 -7.94 -10.23 7.25
CA VAL A 19 -6.49 -10.46 7.27
C VAL A 19 -6.03 -11.42 6.17
N LYS A 20 -6.90 -12.32 5.70
CA LYS A 20 -6.58 -13.24 4.61
C LYS A 20 -6.53 -12.47 3.29
N ASP A 21 -7.54 -11.64 3.02
CA ASP A 21 -7.56 -10.72 1.88
C ASP A 21 -6.29 -9.86 1.87
N ALA A 22 -5.81 -9.43 3.05
CA ALA A 22 -4.58 -8.66 3.18
C ALA A 22 -3.32 -9.43 2.79
N SER A 23 -3.20 -10.70 3.17
CA SER A 23 -2.08 -11.57 2.76
C SER A 23 -2.10 -11.81 1.25
N ASP A 24 -3.27 -12.08 0.66
CA ASP A 24 -3.42 -12.30 -0.78
C ASP A 24 -3.05 -11.03 -1.56
N ALA A 25 -3.43 -9.85 -1.05
CA ALA A 25 -3.07 -8.57 -1.65
C ALA A 25 -1.56 -8.29 -1.58
N VAL A 26 -0.88 -8.65 -0.49
CA VAL A 26 0.58 -8.55 -0.37
C VAL A 26 1.28 -9.38 -1.45
N GLU A 27 0.86 -10.65 -1.62
CA GLU A 27 1.46 -11.53 -2.62
C GLU A 27 1.31 -10.96 -4.04
N ASP A 28 0.12 -10.44 -4.36
CA ASP A 28 -0.17 -9.81 -5.64
C ASP A 28 0.64 -8.52 -5.86
N MET A 29 0.71 -7.61 -4.88
CA MET A 29 1.52 -6.38 -4.99
C MET A 29 2.99 -6.68 -5.26
N VAL A 30 3.54 -7.66 -4.53
CA VAL A 30 4.96 -8.05 -4.66
C VAL A 30 5.21 -8.83 -5.94
N LYS A 31 4.19 -9.51 -6.49
CA LYS A 31 4.27 -10.12 -7.83
C LYS A 31 4.24 -9.07 -8.94
N LEU A 32 3.41 -8.03 -8.80
CA LEU A 32 3.33 -6.92 -9.76
C LEU A 32 4.56 -6.01 -9.71
N GLY A 33 5.21 -5.95 -8.55
CA GLY A 33 6.44 -5.20 -8.31
C GLY A 33 6.19 -3.70 -8.09
N PHE A 34 7.09 -3.08 -7.34
CA PHE A 34 7.08 -1.64 -7.04
C PHE A 34 8.10 -0.83 -7.86
N THR A 35 8.97 -1.51 -8.61
CA THR A 35 10.06 -0.89 -9.37
C THR A 35 9.63 -0.56 -10.80
N ASN A 36 10.24 0.47 -11.39
CA ASN A 36 10.00 0.93 -12.77
C ASN A 36 8.54 1.30 -13.09
N ARG A 37 7.74 1.63 -12.07
CA ARG A 37 6.37 2.14 -12.20
C ARG A 37 6.32 3.55 -11.63
N LYS A 38 5.51 4.42 -12.22
CA LYS A 38 5.23 5.76 -11.66
C LYS A 38 3.97 5.77 -10.79
N GLU A 39 3.52 4.59 -10.38
CA GLU A 39 2.24 4.38 -9.69
C GLU A 39 2.47 3.51 -8.46
N GLY A 40 1.68 3.75 -7.41
CA GLY A 40 1.63 2.93 -6.21
C GLY A 40 0.51 1.89 -6.23
N PHE A 41 0.28 1.30 -5.06
CA PHE A 41 -0.87 0.48 -4.76
C PHE A 41 -1.67 1.11 -3.63
N ARG A 42 -2.99 0.97 -3.66
CA ARG A 42 -3.88 1.43 -2.60
C ARG A 42 -4.55 0.24 -1.95
N VAL A 43 -4.66 0.28 -0.64
CA VAL A 43 -5.42 -0.66 0.17
C VAL A 43 -6.51 0.11 0.86
N LEU A 44 -7.76 -0.34 0.72
CA LEU A 44 -8.90 0.11 1.50
C LEU A 44 -9.14 -0.90 2.62
N MET A 45 -9.40 -0.38 3.82
CA MET A 45 -9.64 -1.17 5.02
C MET A 45 -10.91 -0.66 5.70
N PRO A 46 -11.81 -1.54 6.15
CA PRO A 46 -13.00 -1.14 6.90
C PRO A 46 -12.62 -0.28 8.11
N LYS A 47 -13.42 0.73 8.43
CA LYS A 47 -13.23 1.58 9.63
C LYS A 47 -13.54 0.88 10.96
N GLU A 48 -13.44 -0.44 11.00
CA GLU A 48 -13.43 -1.17 12.25
C GLU A 48 -12.00 -1.12 12.85
N SER A 49 -11.83 -0.37 13.94
CA SER A 49 -10.51 -0.01 14.50
C SER A 49 -9.53 -1.18 14.69
N LYS A 50 -9.99 -2.32 15.24
CA LYS A 50 -9.13 -3.49 15.45
C LYS A 50 -8.76 -4.19 14.14
N LEU A 51 -9.74 -4.36 13.26
CA LEU A 51 -9.56 -5.02 11.97
C LEU A 51 -8.66 -4.19 11.05
N ALA A 52 -8.90 -2.89 10.94
CA ALA A 52 -8.08 -1.95 10.17
C ALA A 52 -6.61 -2.00 10.58
N LYS A 53 -6.33 -2.01 11.90
CA LYS A 53 -4.95 -2.12 12.41
C LYS A 53 -4.30 -3.45 12.02
N ARG A 54 -5.04 -4.56 12.11
CA ARG A 54 -4.53 -5.89 11.73
C ARG A 54 -4.24 -5.97 10.23
N ILE A 55 -5.18 -5.52 9.40
CA ILE A 55 -5.00 -5.47 7.94
C ILE A 55 -3.81 -4.57 7.59
N GLY A 56 -3.74 -3.36 8.13
CA GLY A 56 -2.67 -2.42 7.87
C GLY A 56 -1.29 -2.97 8.25
N TYR A 57 -1.18 -3.60 9.43
CA TYR A 57 0.05 -4.26 9.86
C TYR A 57 0.45 -5.43 8.95
N THR A 58 -0.52 -6.27 8.55
CA THR A 58 -0.29 -7.38 7.60
C THR A 58 0.22 -6.87 6.27
N VAL A 59 -0.37 -5.80 5.73
CA VAL A 59 0.06 -5.22 4.45
C VAL A 59 1.48 -4.66 4.54
N THR A 60 1.76 -3.76 5.49
CA THR A 60 3.05 -3.07 5.54
C THR A 60 4.20 -4.01 5.88
N THR A 61 3.98 -4.93 6.83
CA THR A 61 4.98 -5.94 7.21
C THR A 61 5.12 -7.01 6.14
N GLY A 62 4.00 -7.47 5.58
CA GLY A 62 3.96 -8.49 4.53
C GLY A 62 4.71 -8.07 3.28
N VAL A 63 4.47 -6.84 2.77
CA VAL A 63 5.19 -6.30 1.61
C VAL A 63 6.69 -6.26 1.88
N THR A 64 7.10 -5.70 3.03
CA THR A 64 8.51 -5.59 3.40
C THR A 64 9.19 -6.96 3.50
N TYR A 65 8.50 -7.94 4.10
CA TYR A 65 8.99 -9.30 4.28
C TYR A 65 9.10 -10.05 2.95
N ALA A 66 8.06 -9.99 2.11
CA ALA A 66 8.04 -10.68 0.83
C ALA A 66 9.06 -10.10 -0.17
N LEU A 67 9.24 -8.77 -0.21
CA LEU A 67 10.31 -8.14 -1.01
C LEU A 67 11.70 -8.60 -0.54
N ARG A 68 11.91 -8.77 0.77
CA ARG A 68 13.16 -9.31 1.31
C ARG A 68 13.42 -10.73 0.81
N GLN A 69 12.41 -11.60 0.81
CA GLN A 69 12.56 -12.98 0.34
C GLN A 69 12.92 -13.05 -1.15
N LYS A 70 12.38 -12.12 -1.96
CA LYS A 70 12.69 -12.04 -3.39
C LYS A 70 13.98 -11.29 -3.72
N ASN A 71 14.71 -10.81 -2.71
CA ASN A 71 15.89 -9.96 -2.87
C ASN A 71 15.61 -8.68 -3.70
N GLU A 72 14.41 -8.13 -3.55
CA GLU A 72 13.97 -6.90 -4.22
C GLU A 72 14.21 -5.65 -3.35
N VAL A 73 14.11 -4.46 -3.96
CA VAL A 73 14.25 -3.17 -3.26
C VAL A 73 13.10 -3.00 -2.27
N ARG A 74 13.45 -2.80 -1.00
CA ARG A 74 12.50 -2.67 0.13
C ARG A 74 12.16 -1.21 0.47
N ASP A 75 12.68 -0.26 -0.29
CA ASP A 75 12.48 1.17 -0.06
C ASP A 75 11.09 1.60 -0.55
N ILE A 76 10.08 1.24 0.24
CA ILE A 76 8.66 1.49 0.01
C ILE A 76 8.18 2.53 1.03
N ARG A 77 7.63 3.64 0.53
CA ARG A 77 6.92 4.63 1.34
C ARG A 77 5.46 4.25 1.41
N TYR A 78 4.84 4.59 2.53
CA TYR A 78 3.41 4.45 2.68
C TYR A 78 2.83 5.53 3.58
N TRP A 79 1.55 5.82 3.36
CA TRP A 79 0.77 6.75 4.18
C TRP A 79 -0.60 6.16 4.44
N THR A 80 -1.08 6.32 5.67
CA THR A 80 -2.44 5.94 6.08
C THR A 80 -3.29 7.18 6.21
N TYR A 81 -4.51 7.17 5.69
CA TYR A 81 -5.41 8.32 5.72
C TYR A 81 -6.89 7.89 5.70
N HIS A 82 -7.79 8.81 6.02
CA HIS A 82 -9.24 8.61 5.86
C HIS A 82 -9.60 8.74 4.38
N TYR A 83 -10.16 7.70 3.79
CA TYR A 83 -10.47 7.69 2.36
C TYR A 83 -11.90 8.16 2.05
N ASP A 84 -12.86 7.54 2.73
CA ASP A 84 -14.29 7.83 2.67
C ASP A 84 -14.93 7.60 4.06
N GLU A 85 -16.25 7.54 4.15
CA GLU A 85 -16.99 7.33 5.41
C GLU A 85 -16.75 5.94 6.03
N ASN A 86 -16.51 4.92 5.23
CA ASN A 86 -16.46 3.51 5.61
C ASN A 86 -15.05 2.93 5.63
N HIS A 87 -14.08 3.59 4.98
CA HIS A 87 -12.73 3.07 4.78
C HIS A 87 -11.62 4.01 5.26
N TYR A 88 -10.62 3.40 5.89
CA TYR A 88 -9.26 3.91 5.89
C TYR A 88 -8.56 3.46 4.61
N ALA A 89 -7.55 4.21 4.17
CA ALA A 89 -6.67 3.78 3.09
C ALA A 89 -5.22 3.76 3.52
N ILE A 90 -4.46 2.83 2.95
CA ILE A 90 -3.00 2.88 2.87
C ILE A 90 -2.63 3.02 1.40
N VAL A 91 -1.75 3.94 1.07
CA VAL A 91 -1.10 3.97 -0.25
C VAL A 91 0.36 3.57 -0.08
N LEU A 92 0.86 2.69 -0.94
CA LEU A 92 2.24 2.19 -0.94
C LEU A 92 2.89 2.48 -2.30
N ILE A 93 4.08 3.06 -2.30
CA ILE A 93 4.82 3.40 -3.52
C ILE A 93 6.32 3.31 -3.25
N SER A 94 7.14 2.95 -4.24
CA SER A 94 8.60 2.98 -4.05
C SER A 94 9.10 4.42 -3.86
N SER A 95 10.11 4.64 -3.01
CA SER A 95 10.71 5.97 -2.83
C SER A 95 11.23 6.55 -4.14
N LYS A 96 11.78 5.70 -5.03
CA LYS A 96 12.26 6.11 -6.35
C LYS A 96 11.12 6.64 -7.21
N SER A 97 10.02 5.90 -7.30
CA SER A 97 8.82 6.29 -8.05
C SER A 97 8.21 7.59 -7.50
N PHE A 98 8.18 7.74 -6.17
CA PHE A 98 7.71 8.96 -5.52
C PHE A 98 8.57 10.19 -5.91
N ALA A 99 9.90 10.05 -5.89
CA ALA A 99 10.80 11.13 -6.29
C ALA A 99 10.65 11.52 -7.77
N GLU A 100 10.39 10.56 -8.66
CA GLU A 100 10.15 10.81 -10.09
C GLU A 100 8.85 11.58 -10.36
N LEU A 101 7.89 11.58 -9.42
CA LEU A 101 6.61 12.30 -9.55
C LEU A 101 6.72 13.78 -9.19
N GLY A 102 7.81 14.22 -8.54
CA GLY A 102 8.07 15.63 -8.24
C GLY A 102 7.19 16.24 -7.15
N PHE A 103 6.66 15.43 -6.24
CA PHE A 103 5.93 15.88 -5.05
C PHE A 103 6.84 16.50 -3.99
#